data_AF-A0A353GMQ0-F1
#
_entry.id   AF-A0A353GMQ0-F1
#
_cell.length_a   1.000
_cell.length_b   1.000
_cell.length_c   1.000
_cell.angle_alpha   90.00
_cell.angle_beta   90.00
_cell.angle_gamma   90.00
#
_symmetry.space_group_name_H-M   'P 1'
#
loop_
_entity.id
_entity.type
_entity.pdbx_description
1 polymer ?
#
loop_
_entity_poly.entity_id
_entity_poly.type
_entity_poly.pdbx_seq_one_letter_code
_entity_poly.pdbx_strand_id
1 'polypeptide(L)'
;MVDIQTPKTLLMVVKKQWLVESITSLGSGYLTHLTYQNEFIDPAVLADIRSNQGFSKVLGEIIFLDQNSNQPIAEVEMAEVNDFNTFIRFDFRLLEVSPFIRRKCKLLASNYLCYYQQSSV
;
A
#
# COMPACT_ATOMS: atom_id res chain seq x y z
N MET A 1 -7.79 -21.49 -18.66
CA MET A 1 -8.68 -20.77 -17.73
C MET A 1 -7.97 -19.49 -17.36
N VAL A 2 -8.45 -18.36 -17.86
CA VAL A 2 -7.97 -17.04 -17.40
C VAL A 2 -8.68 -16.82 -16.09
N ASP A 3 -7.95 -17.01 -14.99
CA ASP A 3 -8.46 -16.69 -13.66
C ASP A 3 -8.68 -15.18 -13.65
N ILE A 4 -9.95 -14.74 -13.71
CA ILE A 4 -10.31 -13.33 -13.59
C ILE A 4 -10.10 -13.00 -12.12
N GLN A 5 -8.83 -12.82 -11.73
CA GLN A 5 -8.50 -12.42 -10.38
C GLN A 5 -9.10 -11.04 -10.18
N THR A 6 -10.06 -10.96 -9.26
CA THR A 6 -10.60 -9.70 -8.77
C THR A 6 -9.42 -8.77 -8.47
N PRO A 7 -9.39 -7.53 -8.97
CA PRO A 7 -8.27 -6.64 -8.73
C PRO A 7 -8.06 -6.51 -7.21
N LYS A 8 -6.89 -6.94 -6.73
CA LYS A 8 -6.49 -6.81 -5.33
C LYS A 8 -5.75 -5.49 -5.19
N THR A 9 -6.22 -4.63 -4.28
CA THR A 9 -5.50 -3.40 -3.92
C THR A 9 -4.60 -3.68 -2.73
N LEU A 10 -3.32 -3.29 -2.82
CA LEU A 10 -2.40 -3.38 -1.70
C LEU A 10 -2.61 -2.18 -0.76
N LEU A 11 -3.05 -2.42 0.47
CA LEU A 11 -3.10 -1.38 1.50
C LEU A 11 -1.77 -1.28 2.22
N MET A 12 -1.24 -0.07 2.31
CA MET A 12 0.00 0.26 3.02
C MET A 12 -0.30 1.28 4.11
N VAL A 13 -0.35 0.83 5.35
CA VAL A 13 -0.69 1.64 6.51
C VAL A 13 0.55 2.36 7.02
N VAL A 14 0.42 3.67 7.24
CA VAL A 14 1.41 4.51 7.92
C VAL A 14 0.81 5.06 9.22
N LYS A 15 1.63 5.17 10.26
CA LYS A 15 1.20 5.61 11.61
C LYS A 15 1.82 6.94 12.04
N LYS A 16 2.70 7.51 11.24
CA LYS A 16 3.46 8.72 11.59
C LYS A 16 2.98 9.89 10.76
N GLN A 17 2.55 10.96 11.42
CA GLN A 17 2.05 12.18 10.76
C GLN A 17 3.07 12.79 9.79
N TRP A 18 4.36 12.80 10.14
CA TRP A 18 5.40 13.35 9.26
C TRP A 18 5.52 12.60 7.92
N LEU A 19 5.18 11.32 7.85
CA LEU A 19 5.13 10.57 6.58
C LEU A 19 3.99 11.06 5.70
N VAL A 20 2.86 11.42 6.31
CA VAL A 20 1.71 11.99 5.60
C VAL A 20 2.13 13.29 4.92
N GLU A 21 2.73 14.21 5.69
CA GLU A 21 3.22 15.49 5.18
C GLU A 21 4.27 15.33 4.07
N SER A 22 5.16 14.34 4.22
CA SER A 22 6.17 14.03 3.20
C SER A 22 5.55 13.52 1.90
N ILE A 23 4.56 12.61 1.99
CA ILE A 23 3.90 12.04 0.81
C ILE A 23 3.04 13.10 0.10
N THR A 24 2.27 13.88 0.85
CA THR A 24 1.37 14.88 0.27
C THR A 24 2.13 16.05 -0.35
N SER A 25 3.31 16.40 0.17
CA SER A 25 4.15 17.47 -0.39
C SER A 25 4.87 17.09 -1.69
N LEU A 26 5.13 15.80 -1.94
CA LEU A 26 5.70 15.33 -3.20
C LEU A 26 4.74 15.58 -4.38
N GLY A 27 3.45 15.31 -4.21
CA GLY A 27 2.47 15.40 -5.29
C GLY A 27 2.46 14.19 -6.22
N SER A 28 1.50 14.16 -7.15
CA SER A 28 1.36 13.05 -8.12
C SER A 28 2.52 13.00 -9.12
N GLY A 29 2.82 11.80 -9.62
CA GLY A 29 3.88 11.52 -10.58
C GLY A 29 5.25 11.19 -9.97
N TYR A 30 5.47 11.49 -8.68
CA TYR A 30 6.73 11.20 -8.01
C TYR A 30 6.90 9.72 -7.69
N LEU A 31 8.15 9.25 -7.78
CA LEU A 31 8.58 7.94 -7.30
C LEU A 31 9.10 8.08 -5.87
N THR A 32 8.62 7.23 -4.98
CA THR A 32 9.07 7.16 -3.59
C THR A 32 8.95 5.72 -3.07
N HIS A 33 9.25 5.50 -1.80
CA HIS A 33 9.22 4.16 -1.21
C HIS A 33 8.71 4.13 0.23
N LEU A 34 8.20 2.96 0.62
CA LEU A 34 7.91 2.60 2.00
C LEU A 34 8.56 1.27 2.35
N THR A 35 8.90 1.12 3.62
CA THR A 35 9.57 -0.08 4.12
C THR A 35 8.78 -0.66 5.28
N TYR A 36 8.55 -1.97 5.25
CA TYR A 36 7.84 -2.70 6.28
C TYR A 36 8.66 -3.90 6.73
N GLN A 37 8.79 -4.10 8.04
CA GLN A 37 9.32 -5.36 8.57
C GLN A 37 8.34 -6.49 8.27
N ASN A 38 8.86 -7.69 8.02
CA ASN A 38 8.04 -8.83 7.60
C ASN A 38 6.91 -9.17 8.59
N GLU A 39 7.12 -8.96 9.89
CA GLU A 39 6.10 -9.19 10.93
C GLU A 39 4.86 -8.30 10.79
N PHE A 40 4.98 -7.17 10.09
CA PHE A 40 3.88 -6.24 9.82
C PHE A 40 3.28 -6.42 8.42
N ILE A 41 3.71 -7.41 7.64
CA ILE A 41 3.18 -7.70 6.32
C ILE A 41 2.33 -8.97 6.41
N ASP A 42 1.15 -8.95 5.81
CA ASP A 42 0.30 -10.13 5.73
C ASP A 42 1.07 -11.30 5.07
N PRO A 43 1.08 -12.50 5.67
CA PRO A 43 1.75 -13.67 5.12
C PRO A 43 1.38 -13.97 3.66
N ALA A 44 0.14 -13.69 3.24
CA ALA A 44 -0.28 -13.87 1.85
C ALA A 44 0.44 -12.88 0.91
N VAL A 45 0.59 -11.62 1.33
CA VAL A 45 1.37 -10.61 0.58
C VAL A 45 2.85 -11.04 0.50
N LEU A 46 3.44 -11.48 1.61
CA LEU A 46 4.82 -11.97 1.62
C LEU A 46 5.03 -13.17 0.70
N ALA A 47 4.10 -14.11 0.68
CA ALA A 47 4.16 -15.28 -0.20
C ALA A 47 4.12 -14.85 -1.68
N ASP A 48 3.21 -13.94 -2.04
CA ASP A 48 3.10 -13.40 -3.40
C ASP A 48 4.39 -12.69 -3.83
N ILE A 49 4.95 -11.83 -2.99
CA ILE A 49 6.24 -11.13 -3.25
C ILE A 49 7.36 -12.13 -3.50
N ARG A 50 7.52 -13.13 -2.64
CA ARG A 50 8.60 -14.12 -2.74
C ARG A 50 8.43 -15.10 -3.89
N SER A 51 7.20 -15.34 -4.31
CA SER A 51 6.92 -16.13 -5.52
C SER A 51 7.24 -15.38 -6.82
N ASN A 52 7.62 -14.10 -6.72
CA ASN A 52 7.94 -13.20 -7.82
C ASN A 52 6.81 -13.08 -8.85
N GLN A 53 5.57 -13.30 -8.42
CA GLN A 53 4.39 -13.17 -9.27
C GLN A 53 3.97 -11.70 -9.34
N GLY A 54 4.46 -11.00 -10.36
CA GLY A 54 3.75 -9.88 -10.99
C GLY A 54 3.33 -8.72 -10.08
N PHE A 55 4.10 -8.40 -9.04
CA PHE A 55 3.80 -7.24 -8.17
C PHE A 55 3.96 -5.89 -8.88
N SER A 56 4.67 -5.86 -10.01
CA SER A 56 4.75 -4.69 -10.88
C SER A 56 3.38 -4.41 -11.49
N LYS A 57 2.91 -3.15 -11.35
CA LYS A 57 1.56 -2.67 -11.75
C LYS A 57 0.42 -3.06 -10.80
N VAL A 58 0.70 -3.61 -9.62
CA VAL A 58 -0.31 -3.69 -8.56
C VAL A 58 -0.64 -2.27 -8.10
N LEU A 59 -1.94 -1.95 -8.00
CA LEU A 59 -2.38 -0.69 -7.40
C LEU A 59 -2.35 -0.82 -5.89
N GLY A 60 -1.90 0.25 -5.24
CA GLY A 60 -1.89 0.35 -3.79
C GLY A 60 -2.56 1.63 -3.30
N GLU A 61 -2.94 1.61 -2.02
CA GLU A 61 -3.38 2.80 -1.30
C GLU A 61 -2.52 2.95 -0.04
N ILE A 62 -2.06 4.17 0.21
CA ILE A 62 -1.42 4.51 1.48
C ILE A 62 -2.48 5.06 2.41
N ILE A 63 -2.64 4.43 3.57
CA ILE A 63 -3.63 4.81 4.57
C ILE A 63 -2.92 5.30 5.82
N PHE A 64 -3.24 6.51 6.27
CA PHE A 64 -2.83 6.99 7.57
C PHE A 64 -3.79 6.45 8.65
N LEU A 65 -3.23 5.69 9.60
CA LEU A 65 -3.91 5.24 10.79
C LEU A 65 -3.64 6.25 11.91
N ASP A 66 -4.61 7.12 12.16
CA ASP A 66 -4.65 8.00 13.33
C ASP A 66 -5.44 7.33 14.47
N GLN A 67 -5.30 7.84 15.70
CA GLN A 67 -5.97 7.32 16.89
C GLN A 67 -7.51 7.29 16.74
N ASN A 68 -8.06 8.18 15.91
CA ASN A 68 -9.50 8.39 15.78
C ASN A 68 -10.04 8.07 14.39
N SER A 69 -9.18 7.90 13.37
CA SER A 69 -9.65 7.72 12.00
C SER A 69 -8.62 7.09 11.07
N ASN A 70 -9.13 6.47 10.01
CA ASN A 70 -8.34 5.92 8.91
C ASN A 70 -8.53 6.82 7.71
N GLN A 71 -7.45 7.42 7.23
CA GLN A 71 -7.51 8.41 6.15
C GLN A 71 -6.67 7.93 4.97
N PRO A 72 -7.24 7.72 3.78
CA PRO A 72 -6.43 7.50 2.60
C PRO A 72 -5.66 8.78 2.27
N ILE A 73 -4.35 8.65 2.10
CA ILE A 73 -3.46 9.79 1.85
C ILE A 73 -2.84 9.76 0.45
N ALA A 74 -2.73 8.58 -0.18
CA ALA A 74 -2.24 8.44 -1.53
C ALA A 74 -2.80 7.19 -2.22
N GLU A 75 -3.00 7.30 -3.54
CA GLU A 75 -3.16 6.18 -4.46
C GLU A 75 -1.84 5.99 -5.21
N VAL A 76 -1.40 4.76 -5.37
CA VAL A 76 -0.09 4.46 -5.89
C VAL A 76 -0.10 3.30 -6.88
N GLU A 77 0.88 3.30 -7.77
CA GLU A 77 1.18 2.18 -8.65
C GLU A 77 2.54 1.59 -8.25
N MET A 78 2.57 0.29 -7.95
CA MET A 78 3.81 -0.42 -7.62
C MET A 78 4.77 -0.42 -8.82
N ALA A 79 5.95 0.14 -8.61
CA ALA A 79 7.05 0.14 -9.57
C ALA A 79 7.94 -1.09 -9.37
N GLU A 80 8.38 -1.31 -8.13
CA GLU A 80 9.28 -2.41 -7.75
C GLU A 80 9.06 -2.83 -6.30
N VAL A 81 9.32 -4.10 -5.99
CA VAL A 81 9.28 -4.62 -4.62
C VAL A 81 10.56 -5.40 -4.37
N ASN A 82 11.29 -4.99 -3.33
CA ASN A 82 12.60 -5.50 -2.99
C ASN A 82 12.55 -6.22 -1.63
N ASP A 83 12.85 -7.53 -1.61
CA ASP A 83 12.94 -8.34 -0.39
C ASP A 83 14.38 -8.33 0.17
N PHE A 84 14.55 -7.80 1.38
CA PHE A 84 15.84 -7.74 2.11
C PHE A 84 15.91 -8.77 3.25
N ASN A 85 15.15 -9.86 3.16
CA ASN A 85 14.99 -10.94 4.13
C ASN A 85 14.32 -10.56 5.46
N THR A 86 14.62 -9.41 6.04
CA THR A 86 14.05 -8.95 7.33
C THR A 86 12.94 -7.91 7.14
N PHE A 87 12.97 -7.20 6.03
CA PHE A 87 11.97 -6.22 5.63
C PHE A 87 11.80 -6.23 4.12
N ILE A 88 10.66 -5.69 3.68
CA ILE A 88 10.36 -5.44 2.28
C ILE A 88 10.34 -3.93 2.05
N ARG A 89 10.97 -3.50 0.95
CA ARG A 89 10.86 -2.14 0.42
C ARG A 89 9.93 -2.16 -0.79
N PHE A 90 8.92 -1.29 -0.77
CA PHE A 90 7.98 -1.07 -1.86
C PHE A 90 8.32 0.27 -2.52
N ASP A 91 8.77 0.22 -3.76
CA ASP A 91 8.97 1.40 -4.61
C ASP A 91 7.72 1.60 -5.47
N PHE A 92 7.17 2.81 -5.45
CA PHE A 92 5.90 3.09 -6.13
C PHE A 92 5.83 4.52 -6.67
N ARG A 93 4.99 4.71 -7.67
CA ARG A 93 4.62 6.02 -8.20
C ARG A 93 3.35 6.51 -7.52
N LEU A 94 3.36 7.75 -7.05
CA LEU A 94 2.17 8.44 -6.58
C LEU A 94 1.26 8.75 -7.77
N LEU A 95 0.05 8.22 -7.78
CA LEU A 95 -0.98 8.54 -8.78
C LEU A 95 -1.80 9.73 -8.33
N GLU A 96 -2.23 9.73 -7.08
CA GLU A 96 -3.01 10.79 -6.46
C GLU A 96 -2.63 10.92 -4.98
N VAL A 97 -2.75 12.12 -4.42
CA VAL A 97 -2.48 12.38 -3.00
C VAL A 97 -3.59 13.27 -2.40
N SER A 98 -3.77 13.20 -1.09
CA SER A 98 -4.65 14.12 -0.34
C SER A 98 -4.27 15.59 -0.61
N PRO A 99 -5.23 16.52 -0.74
CA PRO A 99 -6.68 16.41 -0.42
C PRO A 99 -7.58 15.97 -1.59
N PHE A 100 -7.01 15.53 -2.71
CA PHE A 100 -7.81 15.18 -3.90
C PHE A 100 -8.56 13.85 -3.74
N ILE A 101 -8.06 12.98 -2.86
CA ILE A 101 -8.72 11.73 -2.48
C ILE A 101 -9.93 12.02 -1.58
N ARG A 102 -11.14 11.86 -2.12
CA ARG A 102 -12.42 12.11 -1.41
C ARG A 102 -13.10 10.84 -0.87
N ARG A 103 -12.44 9.69 -0.92
CA ARG A 103 -13.01 8.40 -0.52
C ARG A 103 -12.77 8.12 0.96
N LYS A 104 -13.74 7.47 1.62
CA LYS A 104 -13.56 6.93 2.97
C LYS A 104 -12.96 5.53 2.84
N CYS A 105 -11.79 5.29 3.44
CA CYS A 105 -11.22 3.95 3.49
C CYS A 105 -11.79 3.20 4.71
N LYS A 106 -12.33 2.01 4.47
CA LYS A 106 -12.64 1.06 5.54
C LYS A 106 -11.44 0.13 5.69
N LEU A 107 -10.53 0.43 6.61
CA LEU A 107 -9.55 -0.58 7.02
C LEU A 107 -10.33 -1.77 7.58
N LEU A 108 -10.05 -2.95 7.03
CA LEU A 108 -10.39 -4.18 7.72
C LEU A 108 -9.55 -4.21 8.99
N ALA A 109 -10.09 -4.80 10.07
CA ALA A 109 -9.36 -4.99 11.32
C ALA A 109 -8.25 -6.04 11.09
N SER A 110 -7.17 -5.60 10.44
CA SER A 110 -5.97 -6.37 10.16
C SER A 110 -4.92 -5.96 11.19
N ASN A 111 -4.22 -6.96 11.73
CA ASN A 111 -3.05 -6.72 12.58
C ASN A 111 -1.82 -6.31 11.76
N TYR A 112 -1.91 -6.37 10.43
CA TYR A 112 -0.83 -6.05 9.49
C TYR A 112 -0.92 -4.60 9.01
N LEU A 113 0.25 -4.04 8.70
CA LEU A 113 0.39 -2.73 8.08
C LEU A 113 0.45 -2.80 6.57
N CYS A 114 0.72 -3.97 5.99
CA CYS A 114 0.69 -4.18 4.55
C CYS A 114 -0.12 -5.43 4.23
N TYR A 115 -1.27 -5.27 3.57
CA TYR A 115 -2.19 -6.38 3.30
C TYR A 115 -3.07 -6.09 2.09
N TYR A 116 -3.62 -7.13 1.46
CA TYR A 116 -4.57 -6.94 0.36
C TYR A 116 -5.96 -6.58 0.89
N GLN A 117 -6.57 -5.56 0.31
CA GLN A 117 -8.01 -5.37 0.41
C GLN A 117 -8.67 -6.14 -0.74
N GLN A 118 -9.57 -7.06 -0.40
CA GLN A 118 -10.52 -7.59 -1.37
C GLN A 118 -11.50 -6.47 -1.74
N SER A 119 -11.54 -6.09 -3.01
CA SER A 119 -12.64 -5.29 -3.53
C SER A 119 -13.91 -6.14 -3.45
N SER A 120 -14.74 -5.89 -2.43
CA SER A 120 -16.13 -6.34 -2.44
C SER A 120 -16.82 -5.67 -3.62
N VAL A 121 -17.05 -6.43 -4.69
CA VAL A 121 -18.04 -6.08 -5.71
C VAL A 121 -19.43 -6.20 -5.10
#